data_AF-A0A418ZR09-F1
#
_entry.id   AF-A0A418ZR09-F1
#
_cell.length_a   1.000
_cell.length_b   1.000
_cell.length_c   1.000
_cell.angle_alpha   90.00
_cell.angle_beta   90.00
_cell.angle_gamma   90.00
#
_symmetry.space_group_name_H-M   'P 1'
#
loop_
_entity.id
_entity.type
_entity.pdbx_description
1 polymer ?
#
loop_
_entity_poly.entity_id
_entity_poly.type
_entity_poly.pdbx_seq_one_letter_code
_entity_poly.pdbx_strand_id
1 'polypeptide(L)'
;MQWQAHGTVIARRPHGETAIIIDVLTADHGRHAGVVPGGASARRAAMLQPGSRLDLRWRARQADQLGSFTAEPVRLRAGLMGDPLALAGLNAVCALLVFALPERDPHPALAARTEDLLDQMEAGGDWPPAYLAWEMRLLDEMGFGLDLSACAVTGAQDGLAYVSPRSGLT
;
A
#
# COMPACT_ATOMS: atom_id res chain seq x y z
N MET A 1 -1.43 22.85 -9.60
CA MET A 1 -2.35 21.70 -9.41
C MET A 1 -2.52 21.44 -7.92
N GLN A 2 -3.72 21.05 -7.48
CA GLN A 2 -3.98 20.65 -6.10
C GLN A 2 -5.10 19.63 -6.02
N TRP A 3 -5.03 18.75 -5.02
CA TRP A 3 -6.10 17.79 -4.69
C TRP A 3 -6.10 17.50 -3.19
N GLN A 4 -7.20 16.92 -2.72
CA GLN A 4 -7.34 16.47 -1.32
C GLN A 4 -7.91 15.05 -1.32
N ALA A 5 -7.34 14.17 -0.50
CA ALA A 5 -7.80 12.80 -0.37
C ALA A 5 -7.29 12.19 0.94
N HIS A 6 -7.94 11.12 1.38
CA HIS A 6 -7.35 10.24 2.37
C HIS A 6 -6.31 9.33 1.72
N GLY A 7 -5.23 9.06 2.43
CA GLY A 7 -4.22 8.10 2.00
C GLY A 7 -3.47 7.47 3.16
N THR A 8 -3.00 6.25 2.95
CA THR A 8 -2.17 5.54 3.93
C THR A 8 -0.72 5.63 3.52
N VAL A 9 0.14 6.00 4.46
CA VAL A 9 1.59 6.02 4.25
C VAL A 9 2.07 4.59 4.04
N ILE A 10 2.77 4.36 2.94
CA ILE A 10 3.36 3.05 2.61
C ILE A 10 4.90 3.10 2.62
N ALA A 11 5.49 4.28 2.40
CA ALA A 11 6.91 4.48 2.60
C ALA A 11 7.21 5.90 3.06
N ARG A 12 8.37 6.07 3.69
CA ARG A 12 8.89 7.38 4.09
C ARG A 12 10.41 7.40 3.99
N ARG A 13 10.97 8.56 3.66
CA ARG A 13 12.42 8.78 3.66
C ARG A 13 12.77 10.23 4.02
N PRO A 14 13.87 10.49 4.76
CA PRO A 14 14.33 11.84 5.04
C PRO A 14 14.59 12.64 3.75
N HIS A 15 14.34 13.94 3.79
CA HIS A 15 14.60 14.85 2.68
C HIS A 15 15.09 16.21 3.19
N GLY A 16 16.38 16.49 2.97
CA GLY A 16 17.04 17.64 3.57
C GLY A 16 17.05 17.56 5.10
N GLU A 17 17.14 18.72 5.76
CA GLU A 17 17.28 18.79 7.23
C GLU A 17 15.96 18.62 7.98
N THR A 18 14.86 19.13 7.42
CA THR A 18 13.59 19.26 8.16
C THR A 18 12.41 18.54 7.54
N ALA A 19 12.54 18.05 6.29
CA ALA A 19 11.43 17.45 5.56
C ALA A 19 11.56 15.93 5.45
N ILE A 20 10.44 15.30 5.13
CA ILE A 20 10.34 13.87 4.82
C ILE A 20 9.57 13.75 3.52
N ILE A 21 10.01 12.88 2.62
CA ILE A 21 9.17 12.42 1.51
C ILE A 21 8.39 11.21 2.00
N ILE A 22 7.09 11.22 1.77
CA ILE A 22 6.23 10.05 1.97
C ILE A 22 5.69 9.58 0.63
N ASP A 23 5.55 8.27 0.50
CA ASP A 23 4.71 7.64 -0.50
C ASP A 23 3.41 7.21 0.19
N VAL A 24 2.29 7.59 -0.41
CA VAL A 24 0.95 7.26 0.10
C VAL A 24 0.18 6.45 -0.93
N LEU A 25 -0.60 5.47 -0.47
CA LEU A 25 -1.64 4.85 -1.28
C LEU A 25 -2.93 5.64 -1.10
N THR A 26 -3.49 6.12 -2.20
CA THR A 26 -4.79 6.81 -2.25
C THR A 26 -5.71 6.09 -3.22
N ALA A 27 -7.03 6.16 -2.98
CA ALA A 27 -8.00 5.51 -3.85
C ALA A 27 -8.05 6.16 -5.25
N ASP A 28 -8.10 7.51 -5.29
CA ASP A 28 -8.37 8.26 -6.53
C ASP A 28 -7.10 8.75 -7.24
N HIS A 29 -5.95 8.77 -6.57
CA HIS A 29 -4.68 9.25 -7.12
C HIS A 29 -3.57 8.19 -7.12
N GLY A 30 -3.92 6.94 -6.80
CA GLY A 30 -2.98 5.82 -6.76
C GLY A 30 -1.89 5.97 -5.71
N ARG A 31 -0.76 5.31 -5.95
CA ARG A 31 0.48 5.56 -5.21
C ARG A 31 0.99 6.97 -5.55
N HIS A 32 1.17 7.82 -4.55
CA HIS A 32 1.58 9.21 -4.79
C HIS A 32 2.68 9.67 -3.83
N ALA A 33 3.73 10.26 -4.39
CA ALA A 33 4.85 10.78 -3.62
C ALA A 33 4.69 12.28 -3.31
N GLY A 34 5.18 12.71 -2.15
CA GLY A 34 5.23 14.14 -1.83
C GLY A 34 6.04 14.48 -0.60
N VAL A 35 6.56 15.71 -0.60
CA VAL A 35 7.34 16.28 0.50
C VAL A 35 6.42 16.77 1.61
N VAL A 36 6.68 16.40 2.85
CA VAL A 36 6.06 16.96 4.05
C VAL A 36 7.08 17.89 4.74
N PRO A 37 6.98 19.22 4.57
CA PRO A 37 7.87 20.16 5.26
C PRO A 37 7.72 20.06 6.77
N GLY A 38 8.84 20.08 7.51
CA GLY A 38 8.83 19.90 8.98
C GLY A 38 8.45 18.48 9.44
N GLY A 39 8.32 17.53 8.50
CA GLY A 39 8.01 16.13 8.78
C GLY A 39 9.06 15.42 9.63
N ALA A 40 10.29 15.93 9.68
CA ALA A 40 11.38 15.36 10.48
C ALA A 40 11.23 15.58 11.99
N SER A 41 10.37 16.52 12.42
CA SER A 41 10.09 16.73 13.85
C SER A 41 9.51 15.47 14.48
N ALA A 42 9.90 15.14 15.73
CA ALA A 42 9.51 13.89 16.39
C ALA A 42 7.98 13.66 16.38
N ARG A 43 7.20 14.72 16.65
CA ARG A 43 5.73 14.66 16.63
C ARG A 43 5.18 14.32 15.25
N ARG A 44 5.70 14.93 14.18
CA ARG A 44 5.22 14.64 12.82
C ARG A 44 5.78 13.33 12.30
N ALA A 45 7.01 12.99 12.61
CA ALA A 45 7.60 11.71 12.22
C ALA A 45 6.80 10.51 12.75
N ALA A 46 6.19 10.62 13.93
CA ALA A 46 5.34 9.58 14.50
C ALA A 46 4.02 9.37 13.72
N MET A 47 3.38 10.44 13.23
CA MET A 47 2.16 10.29 12.41
C MET A 47 2.43 9.90 10.95
N LEU A 48 3.68 10.02 10.49
CA LEU A 48 4.09 9.69 9.12
C LEU A 48 4.69 8.27 9.03
N GLN A 49 4.39 7.39 9.99
CA GLN A 49 4.84 6.00 9.94
C GLN A 49 4.03 5.21 8.91
N PRO A 50 4.65 4.22 8.24
CA PRO A 50 3.90 3.27 7.41
C PRO A 50 2.70 2.69 8.17
N GLY A 51 1.56 2.58 7.48
CA GLY A 51 0.28 2.16 8.05
C GLY A 51 -0.55 3.30 8.64
N SER A 52 0.00 4.51 8.80
CA SER A 52 -0.80 5.67 9.22
C SER A 52 -1.67 6.18 8.07
N ARG A 53 -2.98 6.30 8.31
CA ARG A 53 -3.95 6.96 7.43
C ARG A 53 -4.03 8.45 7.74
N LEU A 54 -3.93 9.25 6.69
CA LEU A 54 -3.84 10.70 6.75
C LEU A 54 -4.94 11.34 5.89
N ASP A 55 -5.40 12.52 6.30
CA ASP A 55 -6.05 13.48 5.42
C ASP A 55 -4.96 14.34 4.78
N LEU A 56 -4.91 14.34 3.45
CA LEU A 56 -3.81 14.87 2.66
C LEU A 56 -4.34 15.98 1.77
N ARG A 57 -3.60 17.10 1.75
CA ARG A 57 -3.71 18.12 0.70
C ARG A 57 -2.40 18.19 -0.04
N TRP A 58 -2.41 17.78 -1.31
CA TRP A 58 -1.25 17.81 -2.17
C TRP A 58 -1.26 19.01 -3.09
N ARG A 59 -0.09 19.63 -3.31
CA ARG A 59 0.09 20.77 -4.21
C ARG A 59 1.39 20.67 -5.00
N ALA A 60 1.35 21.00 -6.28
CA ALA A 60 2.54 21.15 -7.13
C ALA A 60 2.32 22.17 -8.25
N ARG A 61 3.41 22.67 -8.83
CA ARG A 61 3.35 23.59 -9.99
C ARG A 61 2.81 22.87 -11.23
N GLN A 62 3.36 21.70 -11.53
CA GLN A 62 2.89 20.80 -12.59
C GLN A 62 2.41 19.50 -11.97
N ALA A 63 1.47 18.81 -12.63
CA ALA A 63 0.98 17.52 -12.16
C ALA A 63 2.17 16.56 -11.98
N ASP A 64 3.07 16.49 -12.95
CA ASP A 64 4.17 15.51 -13.08
C ASP A 64 5.33 15.66 -12.07
N GLN A 65 5.33 16.72 -11.27
CA GLN A 65 6.41 17.02 -10.33
C GLN A 65 6.18 16.36 -8.97
N LEU A 66 7.26 16.23 -8.18
CA LEU A 66 7.14 15.94 -6.76
C LEU A 66 6.51 17.14 -6.05
N GLY A 67 5.28 16.97 -5.55
CA GLY A 67 4.56 18.01 -4.84
C GLY A 67 4.85 18.05 -3.34
N SER A 68 4.16 18.94 -2.63
CA SER A 68 4.17 19.01 -1.18
C SER A 68 2.82 18.61 -0.58
N PHE A 69 2.88 17.91 0.54
CA PHE A 69 1.74 17.50 1.34
C PHE A 69 1.59 18.39 2.57
N THR A 70 0.36 18.86 2.78
CA THR A 70 -0.15 19.11 4.13
C THR A 70 -0.85 17.82 4.57
N ALA A 71 -0.52 17.34 5.77
CA ALA A 71 -0.99 16.04 6.26
C ALA A 71 -1.49 16.17 7.69
N GLU A 72 -2.68 15.62 7.94
CA GLU A 72 -3.31 15.53 9.26
C GLU A 72 -3.64 14.06 9.57
N PRO A 73 -3.42 13.59 10.81
CA PRO A 73 -3.64 12.19 11.16
C PRO A 73 -5.13 11.88 11.24
N VAL A 74 -5.55 10.79 10.59
CA VAL A 74 -6.89 10.22 10.71
C VAL A 74 -6.84 8.96 11.57
N ARG A 75 -5.89 8.05 11.29
CA ARG A 75 -5.71 6.80 12.04
C ARG A 75 -4.24 6.38 12.01
N LEU A 76 -3.61 6.24 13.17
CA LEU A 76 -2.16 5.98 13.25
C LEU A 76 -1.78 4.49 13.23
N ARG A 77 -2.74 3.61 13.51
CA ARG A 77 -2.56 2.16 13.63
C ARG A 77 -1.38 1.75 14.54
N ALA A 78 -1.22 2.45 15.68
CA ALA A 78 -0.05 2.28 16.55
C ALA A 78 0.07 0.87 17.14
N GLY A 79 -1.04 0.11 17.23
CA GLY A 79 -1.03 -1.27 17.71
C GLY A 79 -0.19 -2.21 16.84
N LEU A 80 -0.08 -1.93 15.52
CA LEU A 80 0.73 -2.72 14.59
C LEU A 80 2.21 -2.74 14.94
N MET A 81 2.71 -1.70 15.63
CA MET A 81 4.11 -1.60 16.03
C MET A 81 4.42 -2.43 17.28
N GLY A 82 3.40 -2.82 18.04
CA GLY A 82 3.56 -3.55 19.30
C GLY A 82 3.57 -5.07 19.15
N ASP A 83 3.07 -5.60 18.03
CA ASP A 83 3.05 -7.03 17.73
C ASP A 83 4.06 -7.35 16.61
N PRO A 84 5.08 -8.19 16.85
CA PRO A 84 6.07 -8.57 15.83
C PRO A 84 5.47 -9.14 14.55
N LEU A 85 4.41 -9.94 14.64
CA LEU A 85 3.81 -10.57 13.46
C LEU A 85 3.01 -9.55 12.64
N ALA A 86 2.21 -8.71 13.31
CA ALA A 86 1.50 -7.61 12.67
C ALA A 86 2.46 -6.60 12.02
N LEU A 87 3.58 -6.29 12.68
CA LEU A 87 4.63 -5.42 12.11
C LEU A 87 5.26 -6.03 10.86
N ALA A 88 5.53 -7.33 10.86
CA ALA A 88 6.03 -8.04 9.68
C ALA A 88 5.02 -7.99 8.53
N GLY A 89 3.74 -8.22 8.81
CA GLY A 89 2.64 -8.11 7.84
C GLY A 89 2.51 -6.70 7.25
N LEU A 90 2.53 -5.66 8.10
CA LEU A 90 2.53 -4.27 7.68
C LEU A 90 3.72 -3.97 6.73
N ASN A 91 4.92 -4.40 7.10
CA ASN A 91 6.11 -4.19 6.29
C ASN A 91 6.01 -4.91 4.93
N ALA A 92 5.48 -6.13 4.91
CA ALA A 92 5.27 -6.88 3.67
C ALA A 92 4.27 -6.18 2.75
N VAL A 93 3.09 -5.79 3.26
CA VAL A 93 2.07 -5.03 2.50
C VAL A 93 2.67 -3.76 1.89
N CYS A 94 3.32 -2.94 2.72
CA CYS A 94 3.93 -1.69 2.28
C CYS A 94 5.01 -1.91 1.20
N ALA A 95 5.90 -2.89 1.40
CA ALA A 95 6.96 -3.20 0.44
C ALA A 95 6.39 -3.68 -0.90
N LEU A 96 5.38 -4.56 -0.87
CA LEU A 96 4.72 -5.07 -2.07
C LEU A 96 4.01 -3.96 -2.85
N LEU A 97 3.30 -3.06 -2.17
CA LEU A 97 2.65 -1.90 -2.80
C LEU A 97 3.65 -0.96 -3.46
N VAL A 98 4.78 -0.68 -2.80
CA VAL A 98 5.84 0.18 -3.35
C VAL A 98 6.53 -0.49 -4.54
N PHE A 99 6.70 -1.80 -4.51
CA PHE A 99 7.34 -2.57 -5.58
C PHE A 99 6.42 -2.70 -6.81
N ALA A 100 5.17 -3.09 -6.60
CA ALA A 100 4.26 -3.48 -7.67
C ALA A 100 3.56 -2.29 -8.33
N LEU A 101 3.10 -1.30 -7.55
CA LEU A 101 2.24 -0.25 -8.09
C LEU A 101 3.04 0.86 -8.79
N PRO A 102 2.66 1.25 -10.01
CA PRO A 102 3.19 2.45 -10.62
C PRO A 102 2.79 3.71 -9.84
N GLU A 103 3.55 4.79 -9.99
CA GLU A 103 3.13 6.07 -9.41
C GLU A 103 1.92 6.61 -10.19
N ARG A 104 0.92 7.12 -9.47
CA ARG A 104 -0.23 7.87 -10.01
C ARG A 104 -1.20 7.08 -10.85
N ASP A 105 -1.24 5.77 -10.62
CA ASP A 105 -2.22 4.86 -11.21
C ASP A 105 -3.24 4.43 -10.15
N PRO A 106 -4.50 4.87 -10.23
CA PRO A 106 -5.51 4.58 -9.22
C PRO A 106 -5.98 3.12 -9.20
N HIS A 107 -5.83 2.46 -8.06
CA HIS A 107 -6.38 1.12 -7.77
C HIS A 107 -7.35 1.18 -6.57
N PRO A 108 -8.56 1.75 -6.72
CA PRO A 108 -9.45 2.05 -5.59
C PRO A 108 -9.91 0.81 -4.83
N ALA A 109 -10.13 -0.32 -5.52
CA ALA A 109 -10.52 -1.58 -4.87
C ALA A 109 -9.38 -2.14 -4.01
N LEU A 110 -8.16 -2.16 -4.52
CA LEU A 110 -6.97 -2.57 -3.78
C LEU A 110 -6.69 -1.63 -2.60
N ALA A 111 -6.89 -0.32 -2.76
CA ALA A 111 -6.75 0.65 -1.69
C ALA A 111 -7.73 0.35 -0.54
N ALA A 112 -9.01 0.11 -0.84
CA ALA A 112 -9.99 -0.27 0.17
C ALA A 112 -9.63 -1.59 0.88
N ARG A 113 -9.23 -2.62 0.11
CA ARG A 113 -8.78 -3.92 0.66
C ARG A 113 -7.56 -3.78 1.57
N THR A 114 -6.65 -2.89 1.21
CA THR A 114 -5.45 -2.60 2.01
C THR A 114 -5.84 -1.97 3.35
N GLU A 115 -6.77 -1.01 3.35
CA GLU A 115 -7.27 -0.41 4.59
C GLU A 115 -7.92 -1.46 5.50
N ASP A 116 -8.81 -2.29 4.96
CA ASP A 116 -9.49 -3.35 5.72
C ASP A 116 -8.48 -4.35 6.33
N LEU A 117 -7.46 -4.75 5.56
CA LEU A 117 -6.42 -5.67 6.02
C LEU A 117 -5.61 -5.06 7.17
N LEU A 118 -5.16 -3.81 7.03
CA LEU A 118 -4.40 -3.12 8.08
C LEU A 118 -5.24 -2.90 9.34
N ASP A 119 -6.54 -2.68 9.19
CA ASP A 119 -7.48 -2.58 10.31
C ASP A 119 -7.65 -3.93 11.02
N GLN A 120 -7.75 -5.03 10.27
CA GLN A 120 -7.84 -6.39 10.82
C GLN A 120 -6.55 -6.82 11.53
N MET A 121 -5.38 -6.48 10.96
CA MET A 121 -4.09 -6.71 11.59
C MET A 121 -4.00 -6.00 12.95
N GLU A 122 -4.43 -4.74 13.02
CA GLU A 122 -4.39 -3.98 14.29
C GLU A 122 -5.37 -4.54 15.33
N ALA A 123 -6.50 -5.09 14.90
CA ALA A 123 -7.47 -5.71 15.79
C ALA A 123 -6.96 -7.01 16.46
N GLY A 124 -5.84 -7.58 15.99
CA GLY A 124 -5.21 -8.75 16.62
C GLY A 124 -5.94 -10.08 16.38
N GLY A 125 -6.69 -10.21 15.27
CA GLY A 125 -7.39 -11.45 14.89
C GLY A 125 -6.57 -12.37 13.97
N ASP A 126 -7.22 -13.41 13.43
CA ASP A 126 -6.65 -14.31 12.42
C ASP A 126 -6.65 -13.65 11.02
N TRP A 127 -5.74 -12.69 10.83
CA TRP A 127 -5.56 -11.96 9.58
C TRP A 127 -4.69 -12.65 8.50
N PRO A 128 -3.84 -13.68 8.77
CA PRO A 128 -3.04 -14.30 7.71
C PRO A 128 -3.84 -14.80 6.47
N PRO A 129 -5.05 -15.39 6.61
CA PRO A 129 -5.87 -15.72 5.45
C PRO A 129 -6.30 -14.50 4.64
N ALA A 130 -6.58 -13.37 5.30
CA ALA A 130 -6.93 -12.11 4.65
C ALA A 130 -5.72 -11.48 3.94
N TYR A 131 -4.53 -11.61 4.52
CA TYR A 131 -3.28 -11.21 3.88
C TYR A 131 -3.04 -12.00 2.59
N LEU A 132 -3.21 -13.33 2.61
CA LEU A 132 -3.10 -14.16 1.41
C LEU A 132 -4.13 -13.76 0.34
N ALA A 133 -5.39 -13.54 0.74
CA ALA A 133 -6.43 -13.08 -0.18
C ALA A 133 -6.10 -11.71 -0.78
N TRP A 134 -5.47 -10.82 0.01
CA TRP A 134 -4.99 -9.53 -0.46
C TRP A 134 -3.83 -9.66 -1.45
N GLU A 135 -2.85 -10.54 -1.23
CA GLU A 135 -1.76 -10.82 -2.17
C GLU A 135 -2.32 -11.31 -3.51
N MET A 136 -3.32 -12.20 -3.48
CA MET A 136 -4.02 -12.65 -4.67
C MET A 136 -4.73 -11.50 -5.41
N ARG A 137 -5.31 -10.53 -4.69
CA ARG A 137 -5.89 -9.34 -5.32
C ARG A 137 -4.83 -8.43 -5.92
N LEU A 138 -3.68 -8.28 -5.27
CA LEU A 138 -2.56 -7.52 -5.83
C LEU A 138 -2.08 -8.13 -7.15
N LEU A 139 -1.95 -9.45 -7.22
CA LEU A 139 -1.58 -10.15 -8.46
C LEU A 139 -2.60 -9.92 -9.58
N ASP A 140 -3.90 -10.05 -9.27
CA ASP A 140 -4.97 -9.76 -10.23
C ASP A 140 -4.90 -8.32 -10.76
N GLU A 141 -4.71 -7.32 -9.90
CA GLU A 141 -4.58 -5.90 -10.27
C GLU A 141 -3.37 -5.64 -11.17
N MET A 142 -2.28 -6.37 -10.97
CA MET A 142 -1.09 -6.30 -11.82
C MET A 142 -1.21 -7.13 -13.11
N GLY A 143 -2.34 -7.79 -13.35
CA GLY A 143 -2.57 -8.62 -14.54
C GLY A 143 -1.97 -10.03 -14.46
N PHE A 144 -1.55 -10.48 -13.28
CA PHE A 144 -1.02 -11.82 -13.00
C PHE A 144 -2.03 -12.72 -12.27
N GLY A 145 -3.32 -12.49 -12.48
CA GLY A 145 -4.36 -13.25 -11.78
C GLY A 145 -4.18 -14.75 -11.97
N LEU A 146 -4.19 -15.49 -10.86
CA LEU A 146 -3.98 -16.93 -10.91
C LEU A 146 -5.27 -17.61 -11.36
N ASP A 147 -5.25 -18.22 -12.55
CA ASP A 147 -6.29 -19.15 -12.96
C ASP A 147 -5.81 -20.58 -12.69
N LEU A 148 -6.41 -21.15 -11.66
CA LEU A 148 -6.14 -22.49 -11.15
C LEU A 148 -7.28 -23.46 -11.51
N SER A 149 -8.14 -23.08 -12.46
CA SER A 149 -9.29 -23.91 -12.86
C SER A 149 -8.91 -25.03 -13.83
N ALA A 150 -7.83 -24.84 -14.59
CA ALA A 150 -7.33 -25.81 -15.54
C ALA A 150 -5.84 -25.59 -15.86
N CYS A 151 -5.18 -26.64 -16.33
CA CYS A 151 -3.83 -26.55 -16.84
C CYS A 151 -3.82 -25.77 -18.18
N ALA A 152 -3.03 -24.72 -18.29
CA ALA A 152 -2.85 -23.89 -19.47
C ALA A 152 -2.23 -24.65 -20.66
N VAL A 153 -1.54 -25.77 -20.40
CA VAL A 153 -0.93 -26.60 -21.45
C VAL A 153 -1.90 -27.68 -21.92
N THR A 154 -2.59 -28.35 -21.00
CA THR A 154 -3.38 -29.56 -21.31
C THR A 154 -4.89 -29.36 -21.26
N GLY A 155 -5.36 -28.29 -20.63
CA GLY A 155 -6.78 -28.05 -20.33
C GLY A 155 -7.36 -28.97 -19.25
N ALA A 156 -6.55 -29.84 -18.63
CA ALA A 156 -7.00 -30.73 -17.57
C ALA A 156 -7.37 -29.94 -16.31
N GLN A 157 -8.42 -30.34 -15.60
CA GLN A 157 -8.86 -29.70 -14.35
C GLN A 157 -8.32 -30.42 -13.10
N ASP A 158 -7.75 -31.61 -13.30
CA ASP A 158 -7.25 -32.47 -12.24
C ASP A 158 -5.72 -32.57 -12.31
N GLY A 159 -5.06 -32.80 -11.16
CA GLY A 159 -3.59 -32.96 -11.12
C GLY A 159 -2.82 -31.66 -11.32
N LEU A 160 -3.42 -30.51 -11.00
CA LEU A 160 -2.82 -29.18 -11.05
C LEU A 160 -1.76 -29.01 -9.94
N ALA A 161 -0.58 -29.59 -10.15
CA ALA A 161 0.51 -29.60 -9.17
C ALA A 161 1.53 -28.45 -9.35
N TYR A 162 1.42 -27.69 -10.44
CA TYR A 162 2.41 -26.68 -10.83
C TYR A 162 1.72 -25.42 -11.30
N VAL A 163 2.32 -24.26 -11.01
CA VAL A 163 1.88 -22.95 -11.53
C VAL A 163 3.03 -22.34 -12.31
N SER A 164 2.75 -21.87 -13.52
CA SER A 164 3.70 -21.15 -14.36
C SER A 164 4.12 -19.84 -13.70
N PRO A 165 5.41 -19.63 -13.39
CA PRO A 165 5.90 -18.37 -12.81
C PRO A 165 5.77 -17.17 -13.76
N ARG A 166 5.56 -17.43 -15.06
CA ARG A 166 5.45 -16.39 -16.09
C ARG A 166 4.01 -15.92 -16.28
N SER A 167 3.04 -16.81 -16.12
CA SER A 167 1.64 -16.55 -16.48
C SER A 167 0.65 -16.70 -15.33
N GLY A 168 1.04 -17.26 -14.18
CA GLY A 168 0.13 -17.49 -13.05
C GLY A 168 -0.89 -18.60 -13.29
N LEU A 169 -0.78 -19.33 -14.39
CA LEU A 169 -1.69 -20.42 -14.77
C LEU A 169 -1.12 -21.76 -14.34
N THR A 170 -1.98 -22.68 -13.93
CA THR A 170 -1.62 -24.11 -13.76
C THR A 170 -1.33 -24.81 -15.08
#